data_AF-A0A845XV54-F1
#
_entry.id   AF-A0A845XV54-F1
#
_cell.length_a   1.000
_cell.length_b   1.000
_cell.length_c   1.000
_cell.angle_alpha   90.00
_cell.angle_beta   90.00
_cell.angle_gamma   90.00
#
_symmetry.space_group_name_H-M   'P 1'
#
loop_
_entity.id
_entity.type
_entity.pdbx_description
1 polymer ?
#
loop_
_entity_poly.entity_id
_entity_poly.type
_entity_poly.pdbx_seq_one_letter_code
_entity_poly.pdbx_strand_id
1 'polypeptide(L)'
;MEDQQIYQSVVNYLRSAIGLLDLEQDSPLRKDVIALCDHLENPTFRIAVFGPFNYGKSTLLNALLGKRTLPIGLIPTTGAAIHIRYGEELHTRIILTDGTEISENKLLRI
;
A
#
# COMPACT_ATOMS: atom_id res chain seq x y z
N MET A 1 17.02 -12.34 6.05
CA MET A 1 17.55 -11.41 7.08
C MET A 1 18.72 -10.59 6.55
N GLU A 2 19.60 -11.18 5.74
CA GLU A 2 20.75 -10.51 5.11
C GLU A 2 20.35 -9.38 4.14
N ASP A 3 19.35 -9.61 3.29
CA ASP A 3 18.87 -8.58 2.34
C ASP A 3 18.34 -7.31 3.02
N GLN A 4 17.70 -7.45 4.19
CA GLN A 4 17.11 -6.32 4.89
C GLN A 4 18.17 -5.39 5.51
N GLN A 5 19.32 -5.94 5.91
CA GLN A 5 20.47 -5.13 6.35
C GLN A 5 21.10 -4.37 5.18
N ILE A 6 21.18 -5.00 4.01
CA ILE A 6 21.70 -4.35 2.79
C ILE A 6 20.80 -3.17 2.41
N TYR A 7 19.47 -3.36 2.34
CA TYR A 7 18.54 -2.27 2.03
C TYR A 7 18.66 -1.10 3.02
N GLN A 8 18.76 -1.39 4.32
CA GLN A 8 18.91 -0.33 5.31
C GLN A 8 20.21 0.46 5.13
N SER A 9 21.32 -0.22 4.82
CA SER A 9 22.59 0.46 4.56
C SER A 9 22.51 1.37 3.34
N VAL A 10 21.92 0.89 2.24
CA VAL A 10 21.74 1.67 0.99
C VAL A 10 20.89 2.90 1.25
N VAL A 11 19.78 2.76 1.98
CA VAL A 11 18.90 3.88 2.33
C VAL A 11 19.64 4.92 3.17
N ASN A 12 20.42 4.48 4.15
CA ASN A 12 21.20 5.39 5.00
C ASN A 12 22.24 6.17 4.17
N TYR A 13 22.91 5.52 3.21
CA TYR A 13 23.84 6.19 2.31
C TYR A 13 23.15 7.20 1.40
N LEU A 14 22.02 6.85 0.80
CA LEU A 14 21.25 7.75 -0.08
C LEU A 14 20.76 8.98 0.68
N ARG A 15 20.21 8.80 1.88
CA ARG A 15 19.76 9.90 2.74
C ARG A 15 20.92 10.83 3.14
N SER A 16 22.07 10.26 3.48
CA SER A 16 23.27 11.02 3.81
C SER A 16 23.78 11.83 2.61
N ALA A 17 23.79 11.22 1.42
CA ALA A 17 24.22 11.88 0.19
C ALA A 17 23.32 13.07 -0.19
N ILE A 18 21.99 12.93 -0.10
CA ILE A 18 21.06 14.04 -0.31
C ILE A 18 21.33 15.18 0.68
N GLY A 19 21.58 14.86 1.96
CA GLY A 19 21.87 15.84 3.00
C GLY A 19 23.16 16.61 2.75
N LEU A 20 24.18 15.97 2.16
CA LEU A 20 25.46 16.59 1.80
C LEU A 20 25.38 17.45 0.54
N LEU A 21 24.51 17.10 -0.40
CA LEU A 21 24.37 17.79 -1.69
C LEU A 21 23.55 19.08 -1.62
N ASP A 22 23.02 19.44 -0.44
CA ASP A 22 22.16 20.61 -0.19
C ASP A 22 21.10 20.83 -1.28
N LEU A 23 20.51 19.72 -1.74
CA LEU A 23 19.53 19.76 -2.81
C LEU A 23 18.30 20.52 -2.33
N GLU A 24 17.86 21.50 -3.12
CA GLU A 24 16.60 22.22 -2.87
C GLU A 24 15.45 21.25 -2.63
N GLN A 25 14.54 21.60 -1.72
CA GLN A 25 13.46 20.70 -1.30
C GLN A 25 12.59 20.22 -2.48
N ASP A 26 12.42 21.06 -3.49
CA ASP A 26 11.59 20.80 -4.67
C ASP A 26 12.34 20.17 -5.86
N SER A 27 13.65 19.91 -5.71
CA SER A 27 14.45 19.28 -6.75
C SER A 27 13.84 17.92 -7.14
N PRO A 28 13.61 17.66 -8.45
CA PRO A 28 13.11 16.37 -8.93
C PRO A 28 13.96 15.20 -8.44
N LEU A 29 15.29 15.36 -8.45
CA LEU A 29 16.23 14.35 -8.01
C LEU A 29 16.05 14.02 -6.52
N ARG A 30 15.80 15.02 -5.68
CA ARG A 30 15.55 14.80 -4.24
C ARG A 30 14.28 13.99 -4.03
N LYS A 31 13.21 14.30 -4.77
CA LYS A 31 11.94 13.56 -4.73
C LYS A 31 12.11 12.11 -5.18
N ASP A 32 12.86 11.89 -6.26
CA ASP A 32 13.12 10.55 -6.79
C ASP A 32 13.91 9.68 -5.81
N VAL A 33 14.97 10.25 -5.19
CA VAL A 33 15.78 9.51 -4.21
C VAL A 33 14.99 9.22 -2.93
N ILE A 34 14.14 10.14 -2.47
CA ILE A 34 13.24 9.88 -1.32
C ILE A 34 12.28 8.74 -1.66
N ALA A 35 11.62 8.79 -2.82
CA ALA A 35 10.71 7.73 -3.25
C ALA A 35 11.42 6.36 -3.36
N LEU A 36 12.67 6.34 -3.82
CA LEU A 36 13.49 5.14 -3.84
C LEU A 36 13.81 4.64 -2.43
N CYS A 37 14.19 5.52 -1.50
CA CYS A 37 14.43 5.14 -0.11
C CYS A 37 13.18 4.50 0.52
N ASP A 38 12.01 5.12 0.34
CA ASP A 38 10.74 4.61 0.85
C ASP A 38 10.41 3.22 0.28
N HIS A 39 10.72 2.99 -1.00
CA HIS A 39 10.53 1.70 -1.65
C HIS A 39 11.45 0.61 -1.09
N LEU A 40 12.71 0.93 -0.79
CA LEU A 40 13.70 0.00 -0.24
C LEU A 40 13.43 -0.33 1.23
N GLU A 41 12.91 0.62 2.02
CA GLU A 41 12.54 0.38 3.42
C GLU A 41 11.23 -0.41 3.55
N ASN A 42 10.29 -0.23 2.62
CA ASN A 42 9.01 -0.91 2.63
C ASN A 42 8.79 -1.68 1.31
N PRO A 43 9.57 -2.73 1.05
CA PRO A 43 9.44 -3.53 -0.16
C PRO A 43 8.02 -4.10 -0.22
N THR A 44 7.20 -3.53 -1.10
CA THR A 44 5.78 -3.89 -1.18
C THR A 44 5.63 -5.05 -2.16
N PHE A 45 5.40 -6.27 -1.67
CA PHE A 45 5.02 -7.38 -2.53
C PHE A 45 3.56 -7.21 -2.98
N ARG A 46 3.36 -6.83 -4.24
CA ARG A 46 2.03 -6.58 -4.80
C ARG A 46 1.54 -7.80 -5.56
N ILE A 47 0.40 -8.35 -5.13
CA ILE A 47 -0.32 -9.39 -5.85
C ILE A 47 -1.55 -8.74 -6.48
N ALA A 48 -1.68 -8.84 -7.80
CA ALA A 48 -2.87 -8.39 -8.51
C ALA A 48 -3.78 -9.59 -8.81
N VAL A 49 -5.03 -9.53 -8.36
CA VAL A 49 -6.03 -10.58 -8.59
C VAL A 49 -7.07 -10.06 -9.58
N PHE A 50 -7.03 -10.60 -10.80
CA PHE A 50 -7.96 -10.24 -11.87
C PHE A 50 -9.00 -11.33 -12.10
N GLY A 51 -10.20 -10.93 -12.52
CA GLY A 51 -11.26 -11.87 -12.92
C GLY A 51 -12.64 -11.21 -12.93
N PRO A 52 -13.62 -11.78 -13.64
CA PRO A 52 -14.95 -11.22 -13.72
C PRO A 52 -15.64 -11.13 -12.34
N PHE A 53 -16.62 -10.23 -12.21
CA PHE A 53 -17.33 -10.01 -10.93
C PHE A 53 -17.96 -11.32 -10.41
N ASN A 54 -17.88 -11.55 -9.10
CA ASN A 54 -18.43 -12.74 -8.42
C ASN A 54 -17.78 -14.11 -8.68
N TYR A 55 -16.56 -14.16 -9.23
CA TYR A 55 -15.81 -15.42 -9.42
C TYR A 55 -14.97 -15.84 -8.19
N GLY A 56 -15.42 -15.51 -6.98
CA GLY A 56 -14.73 -15.97 -5.75
C GLY A 56 -13.43 -15.27 -5.39
N LYS A 57 -13.08 -14.14 -6.02
CA LYS A 57 -11.85 -13.36 -5.71
C LYS A 57 -11.77 -12.95 -4.23
N SER A 58 -12.87 -12.43 -3.66
CA SER A 58 -12.91 -12.08 -2.24
C SER A 58 -12.80 -13.30 -1.33
N THR A 59 -13.33 -14.46 -1.77
CA THR A 59 -13.17 -15.73 -1.06
C THR A 59 -11.72 -16.20 -1.07
N LEU A 60 -11.04 -16.11 -2.22
CA LEU A 60 -9.62 -16.44 -2.35
C LEU A 60 -8.75 -15.54 -1.46
N LEU A 61 -8.99 -14.22 -1.50
CA LEU A 61 -8.25 -13.27 -0.67
C LEU A 61 -8.49 -13.51 0.84
N ASN A 62 -9.73 -13.76 1.26
CA ASN A 62 -10.03 -14.10 2.65
C ASN A 62 -9.37 -15.42 3.09
N ALA A 63 -9.28 -16.41 2.19
CA ALA A 63 -8.56 -17.65 2.45
C ALA A 63 -7.04 -17.42 2.57
N LEU A 64 -6.45 -16.60 1.69
CA LEU A 64 -5.03 -16.22 1.74
C LEU A 64 -4.69 -15.46 3.04
N LEU A 65 -5.58 -14.57 3.48
CA LEU A 65 -5.40 -13.77 4.70
C LEU A 65 -5.70 -14.56 5.99
N GLY A 66 -6.24 -15.78 5.88
CA GLY A 66 -6.62 -16.63 7.02
C GLY A 66 -7.74 -16.05 7.90
N LYS A 67 -8.36 -14.94 7.49
CA LYS A 67 -9.42 -14.22 8.21
C LYS A 67 -10.43 -13.68 7.21
N ARG A 68 -11.71 -13.61 7.60
CA ARG A 68 -12.79 -12.99 6.79
C ARG A 68 -12.74 -11.46 6.92
N THR A 69 -11.67 -10.85 6.44
CA THR A 69 -11.44 -9.40 6.52
C THR A 69 -12.01 -8.63 5.35
N LEU A 70 -12.39 -9.27 4.25
CA LEU A 70 -13.03 -8.61 3.12
C LEU A 70 -14.52 -8.90 3.12
N PRO A 71 -15.37 -7.91 2.78
CA PRO A 71 -16.80 -8.13 2.66
C PRO A 71 -17.07 -9.22 1.62
N ILE A 72 -17.73 -10.29 2.06
CA ILE A 72 -18.27 -11.34 1.19
C ILE A 72 -19.74 -11.01 1.00
N GLY A 73 -20.05 -10.33 -0.09
CA GLY A 73 -21.41 -9.90 -0.40
C GLY A 73 -21.44 -9.20 -1.73
N LEU A 74 -22.37 -9.63 -2.58
CA LEU A 74 -22.68 -8.96 -3.84
C LEU A 74 -23.12 -7.53 -3.52
N ILE A 75 -22.28 -6.56 -3.83
CA ILE A 75 -22.77 -5.24 -4.22
C ILE A 75 -22.14 -4.97 -5.57
N PRO A 76 -22.93 -5.05 -6.66
CA PRO A 76 -22.43 -4.79 -7.99
C PRO A 76 -22.29 -3.28 -8.12
N THR A 77 -21.18 -2.71 -7.66
CA THR A 77 -20.99 -1.27 -7.74
C THR A 77 -19.54 -0.93 -8.03
N THR A 78 -19.21 -1.14 -9.32
CA THR A 78 -18.43 -0.19 -10.13
C THR A 78 -17.08 0.30 -9.58
N GLY A 79 -16.00 -0.25 -10.14
CA GLY A 79 -14.81 0.53 -10.52
C GLY A 79 -13.80 0.91 -9.44
N ALA A 80 -14.04 0.65 -8.15
CA ALA A 80 -13.09 1.01 -7.11
C ALA A 80 -11.97 -0.05 -6.96
N ALA A 81 -10.71 0.37 -7.11
CA ALA A 81 -9.56 -0.47 -6.80
C ALA A 81 -9.47 -0.67 -5.28
N ILE A 82 -9.44 -1.93 -4.83
CA ILE A 82 -9.28 -2.27 -3.42
C ILE A 82 -7.81 -2.59 -3.16
N HIS A 83 -7.19 -1.83 -2.26
CA HIS A 83 -5.83 -2.09 -1.79
C HIS A 83 -5.87 -2.66 -0.38
N ILE A 84 -5.21 -3.80 -0.19
CA ILE A 84 -5.09 -4.45 1.12
C ILE A 84 -3.63 -4.38 1.52
N ARG A 85 -3.36 -3.93 2.74
CA ARG A 85 -2.03 -3.89 3.34
C ARG A 85 -2.10 -4.45 4.75
N TYR A 86 -0.99 -4.97 5.23
CA TYR A 86 -0.86 -5.35 6.63
C TYR A 86 -0.90 -4.10 7.52
N GLY A 87 -1.51 -4.24 8.69
CA GLY A 87 -1.56 -3.24 9.76
C GLY A 87 -1.82 -3.94 11.09
N GLU A 88 -1.40 -3.32 12.19
CA GLU A 88 -1.61 -3.87 13.54
C GLU A 88 -3.11 -3.91 13.91
N GLU A 89 -3.85 -2.90 13.46
CA GLU A 89 -5.29 -2.76 13.67
C GLU A 89 -6.05 -2.78 12.34
N LEU A 90 -7.31 -3.21 12.41
CA LEU A 90 -8.22 -3.17 11.27
C LEU A 90 -8.65 -1.73 11.00
N HIS A 91 -8.28 -1.21 9.84
CA HIS A 91 -8.64 0.14 9.41
C HIS A 91 -9.14 0.13 7.97
N THR A 92 -10.28 0.76 7.73
CA THR A 92 -10.85 0.93 6.39
C THR A 92 -10.78 2.40 5.99
N ARG A 93 -10.29 2.69 4.79
CA ARG A 93 -10.28 4.02 4.17
C ARG A 93 -10.96 3.96 2.81
N ILE A 94 -11.89 4.89 2.56
CA ILE A 94 -12.50 5.12 1.25
C ILE A 94 -12.10 6.52 0.80
N ILE A 95 -11.51 6.60 -0.40
CA ILE A 95 -11.21 7.86 -1.07
C ILE A 95 -12.23 7.99 -2.19
N LEU A 96 -13.08 9.00 -2.09
CA LEU A 96 -14.08 9.33 -3.11
C LEU A 96 -13.43 10.07 -4.28
N THR A 97 -14.11 10.12 -5.43
CA THR A 97 -13.59 10.75 -6.65
C THR A 97 -13.36 12.25 -6.54
N ASP A 98 -13.99 12.91 -5.56
CA ASP A 98 -13.83 14.32 -5.22
C ASP A 98 -12.65 14.58 -4.26
N GLY A 99 -11.95 13.53 -3.83
CA GLY A 99 -10.86 13.59 -2.85
C GLY A 99 -11.30 13.50 -1.39
N THR A 100 -12.60 13.38 -1.11
CA THR A 100 -13.11 13.21 0.26
C THR A 100 -12.67 11.86 0.82
N GLU A 101 -12.11 11.87 2.04
CA GLU A 101 -11.68 10.66 2.76
C GLU A 101 -12.69 10.28 3.85
N ILE A 102 -13.10 9.01 3.85
CA ILE A 102 -13.91 8.39 4.91
C ILE A 102 -13.08 7.28 5.55
N SER A 103 -12.83 7.36 6.84
CA SER A 103 -12.04 6.38 7.60
C SER A 103 -12.80 5.82 8.79
N GLU A 104 -12.66 4.51 9.04
CA GLU A 104 -13.29 3.81 10.17
C GLU A 104 -12.43 2.64 10.66
N ASN A 105 -12.43 2.40 11.97
CA ASN A 105 -11.67 1.32 12.63
C ASN A 105 -12.44 -0.03 12.61
N LYS A 106 -13.26 -0.23 11.58
CA LYS A 106 -14.03 -1.45 11.35
C LYS A 106 -14.23 -1.66 9.85
N LEU A 107 -14.67 -2.86 9.47
CA LEU A 107 -15.08 -3.11 8.09
C LEU A 107 -16.29 -2.24 7.76
N LEU A 108 -16.12 -1.36 6.78
CA LEU A 108 -17.26 -0.63 6.22
C LEU A 108 -18.12 -1.62 5.44
N ARG A 109 -19.39 -1.69 5.81
CA ARG A 109 -20.44 -2.21 4.93
C ARG A 109 -20.69 -1.13 3.89
N ILE A 110 -20.06 -1.29 2.74
CA ILE A 110 -20.48 -0.64 1.49
C ILE A 110 -21.88 -1.13 1.14
#